data_AF-A0A1A8JZS4-F1
#
_entry.id   AF-A0A1A8JZS4-F1
#
_cell.length_a   1.000
_cell.length_b   1.000
_cell.length_c   1.000
_cell.angle_alpha   90.00
_cell.angle_beta   90.00
_cell.angle_gamma   90.00
#
_symmetry.space_group_name_H-M   'P 1'
#
loop_
_entity.id
_entity.type
_entity.pdbx_description
1 polymer ?
#
loop_
_entity_poly.entity_id
_entity_poly.type
_entity_poly.pdbx_seq_one_letter_code
_entity_poly.pdbx_strand_id
1 'polypeptide(L)'
;NKFMKWDDDSTTVTPVNLTVDPKGYFLYWSDQNKETELLDIAHIKDARNGKCTKTPKDAKLRELLDVNTLAGKMENRMLTVVSGMDMVNITYLNFMAFQEEIAKEWAEELFK
;
A
#
# COMPACT_ATOMS: atom_id res chain seq x y z
N ASN A 1 3.78 10.31 1.19
CA ASN A 1 5.09 9.62 1.01
C ASN A 1 5.10 8.85 -0.31
N LYS A 2 6.28 8.55 -0.87
CA LYS A 2 6.39 7.77 -2.12
C LYS A 2 6.27 6.27 -1.84
N PHE A 3 5.47 5.57 -2.64
CA PHE A 3 5.26 4.13 -2.57
C PHE A 3 5.25 3.50 -3.97
N MET A 4 5.46 2.20 -4.05
CA MET A 4 5.12 1.37 -5.20
C MET A 4 3.76 0.70 -4.95
N LYS A 5 2.77 0.91 -5.81
CA LYS A 5 1.46 0.26 -5.76
C LYS A 5 1.41 -0.90 -6.77
N TRP A 6 0.81 -2.03 -6.39
CA TRP A 6 0.50 -3.12 -7.30
C TRP A 6 -0.87 -3.72 -7.00
N ASP A 7 -1.40 -4.45 -7.98
CA ASP A 7 -2.61 -5.26 -7.87
C ASP A 7 -2.25 -6.71 -8.20
N ASP A 8 -2.86 -7.68 -7.51
CA ASP A 8 -2.68 -9.11 -7.79
C ASP A 8 -3.27 -9.49 -9.17
N ASP A 9 -4.24 -8.72 -9.67
CA ASP A 9 -4.88 -8.94 -10.98
C ASP A 9 -4.14 -8.20 -12.13
N SER A 10 -3.08 -7.46 -11.80
CA SER A 10 -2.22 -6.76 -12.76
C SER A 10 -0.80 -7.32 -12.76
N THR A 11 -0.02 -7.01 -13.80
CA THR A 11 1.43 -7.30 -13.86
C THR A 11 2.28 -6.03 -13.80
N THR A 12 1.67 -4.91 -13.41
CA THR A 12 2.31 -3.60 -13.34
C THR A 12 2.52 -3.15 -11.90
N VAL A 13 3.62 -2.42 -11.71
CA VAL A 13 3.93 -1.71 -10.47
C VAL A 13 3.95 -0.23 -10.79
N THR A 14 3.17 0.56 -10.07
CA THR A 14 3.02 1.99 -10.31
C THR A 14 3.59 2.78 -9.14
N PRO A 15 4.60 3.64 -9.36
CA PRO A 15 5.05 4.58 -8.34
C PRO A 15 3.97 5.63 -8.07
N VAL A 16 3.60 5.81 -6.80
CA VAL A 16 2.55 6.73 -6.37
C VAL A 16 3.00 7.58 -5.18
N ASN A 17 2.35 8.73 -4.98
CA ASN A 17 2.45 9.53 -3.77
C ASN A 17 1.21 9.31 -2.90
N LEU A 18 1.35 8.53 -1.82
CA LEU A 18 0.28 8.23 -0.87
C LEU A 18 0.20 9.29 0.22
N THR A 19 -0.99 9.83 0.50
CA THR A 19 -1.20 10.92 1.46
C THR A 19 -2.57 10.78 2.15
N VAL A 20 -2.68 11.25 3.39
CA VAL A 20 -3.96 11.42 4.09
C VAL A 20 -4.31 12.91 4.06
N ASP A 21 -5.58 13.25 3.81
CA ASP A 21 -5.98 14.65 3.84
C ASP A 21 -5.83 15.26 5.25
N PRO A 22 -5.68 16.59 5.39
CA PRO A 22 -5.42 17.22 6.69
C PRO A 22 -6.47 16.95 7.77
N LYS A 23 -7.69 16.55 7.40
CA LYS A 23 -8.77 16.22 8.34
C LYS A 23 -8.86 14.73 8.67
N GLY A 24 -8.11 13.86 7.99
CA GLY A 24 -8.10 12.43 8.25
C GLY A 24 -9.35 11.68 7.76
N TYR A 25 -9.99 12.15 6.70
CA TYR A 25 -11.16 11.51 6.08
C TYR A 25 -10.82 10.64 4.88
N PHE A 26 -9.80 11.01 4.11
CA PHE A 26 -9.45 10.37 2.87
C PHE A 26 -7.98 9.98 2.83
N LEU A 27 -7.74 8.71 2.52
CA LEU A 27 -6.47 8.23 2.02
C LEU A 27 -6.49 8.37 0.50
N TYR A 28 -5.52 9.03 -0.09
CA TYR A 28 -5.45 9.19 -1.55
C TYR A 28 -4.04 9.01 -2.08
N TRP A 29 -3.94 8.60 -3.34
CA TRP A 29 -2.67 8.43 -4.01
C TRP A 29 -2.74 8.94 -5.44
N SER A 30 -1.65 9.58 -5.86
CA SER A 30 -1.51 10.10 -7.23
C SER A 30 -0.33 9.46 -7.92
N ASP A 31 -0.53 9.05 -9.17
CA ASP A 31 0.52 8.50 -10.04
C ASP A 31 1.35 9.59 -10.72
N GLN A 32 2.21 9.20 -11.66
CA GLN A 32 3.08 10.13 -12.40
C GLN A 32 2.32 10.98 -13.44
N ASN A 33 1.15 10.51 -13.88
CA ASN A 33 0.27 11.20 -14.82
C ASN A 33 -0.69 12.18 -14.12
N LYS A 34 -0.58 12.31 -12.78
CA LYS A 34 -1.47 13.08 -11.91
C LYS A 34 -2.89 12.52 -11.83
N GLU A 35 -3.08 11.25 -12.22
CA GLU A 35 -4.31 10.55 -11.93
C GLU A 35 -4.36 10.25 -10.43
N THR A 36 -5.47 10.61 -9.79
CA THR A 36 -5.63 10.51 -8.33
C THR A 36 -6.80 9.60 -8.02
N GLU A 37 -6.52 8.59 -7.21
CA GLU A 37 -7.51 7.71 -6.63
C GLU A 37 -7.63 8.01 -5.13
N LEU A 38 -8.79 7.75 -4.54
CA LEU A 38 -9.07 8.01 -3.14
C LEU A 38 -9.88 6.89 -2.49
N LEU A 39 -9.65 6.71 -1.20
CA LEU A 39 -10.34 5.79 -0.31
C LEU A 39 -10.84 6.56 0.91
N ASP A 40 -12.13 6.43 1.20
CA ASP A 40 -12.71 6.91 2.46
C ASP A 40 -12.16 6.07 3.62
N ILE A 41 -11.53 6.73 4.60
CA ILE A 41 -10.92 6.10 5.76
C ILE A 41 -11.96 5.36 6.60
N ALA A 42 -13.24 5.78 6.58
CA ALA A 42 -14.32 5.06 7.27
C ALA A 42 -14.55 3.63 6.73
N HIS A 43 -14.09 3.36 5.50
CA HIS A 43 -14.14 2.02 4.91
C HIS A 43 -12.88 1.18 5.20
N ILE A 44 -11.83 1.75 5.79
CA ILE A 44 -10.66 0.97 6.22
C ILE A 44 -11.06 0.07 7.38
N LYS A 45 -10.76 -1.22 7.25
CA LYS A 45 -11.04 -2.25 8.25
C LYS A 45 -9.80 -2.74 8.97
N ASP A 46 -8.63 -2.59 8.35
CA ASP A 46 -7.34 -3.02 8.88
C ASP A 46 -6.20 -2.41 8.04
N ALA A 47 -5.03 -2.22 8.65
CA ALA A 47 -3.81 -1.78 7.97
C ALA A 47 -2.63 -2.64 8.46
N ARG A 48 -1.98 -3.34 7.53
CA ARG A 48 -1.00 -4.39 7.84
C ARG A 48 0.39 -4.02 7.35
N ASN A 49 1.40 -4.39 8.12
CA ASN A 49 2.81 -4.32 7.76
C ASN A 49 3.51 -5.68 7.98
N GLY A 50 4.68 -5.88 7.37
CA GLY A 50 5.52 -7.05 7.60
C GLY A 50 4.88 -8.36 7.13
N LYS A 51 5.02 -9.42 7.93
CA LYS A 51 4.55 -10.79 7.60
C LYS A 51 3.04 -10.91 7.40
N CYS A 52 2.26 -9.93 7.84
CA CYS A 52 0.80 -9.91 7.70
C CYS A 52 0.34 -9.27 6.39
N THR A 53 1.26 -8.74 5.58
CA THR A 53 0.97 -8.13 4.28
C THR A 53 0.79 -9.17 3.18
N LYS A 54 0.16 -8.75 2.08
CA LYS A 54 0.07 -9.58 0.89
C LYS A 54 1.33 -9.43 0.04
N THR A 55 2.10 -10.50 -0.05
CA THR A 55 3.19 -10.62 -1.02
C THR A 55 2.62 -10.86 -2.43
N PRO A 56 3.14 -10.20 -3.47
CA PRO A 56 2.67 -10.41 -4.85
C PRO A 56 2.80 -11.88 -5.24
N LYS A 57 1.73 -12.48 -5.78
CA LYS A 57 1.76 -13.89 -6.19
C LYS A 57 2.53 -14.09 -7.50
N ASP A 58 2.45 -13.13 -8.39
CA ASP A 58 3.12 -13.17 -9.69
C ASP A 58 4.64 -12.97 -9.56
N ALA A 59 5.42 -13.78 -10.27
CA ALA A 59 6.88 -13.76 -10.18
C ALA A 59 7.48 -12.48 -10.76
N LYS A 60 6.89 -11.94 -11.83
CA LYS A 60 7.35 -10.71 -12.47
C LYS A 60 7.07 -9.50 -11.58
N LEU A 61 5.92 -9.46 -10.91
CA LEU A 61 5.65 -8.44 -9.89
C LEU A 61 6.67 -8.48 -8.74
N ARG A 62 7.01 -9.69 -8.26
CA ARG A 62 8.04 -9.82 -7.21
C ARG A 62 9.38 -9.29 -7.68
N GLU A 63 9.82 -9.60 -8.89
CA GLU A 63 11.07 -9.10 -9.45
C GLU A 63 11.07 -7.57 -9.59
N LEU A 64 9.97 -6.97 -10.04
CA LEU A 64 9.83 -5.51 -10.15
C LEU A 64 9.88 -4.79 -8.79
N LEU A 65 9.39 -5.44 -7.75
CA LEU A 65 9.35 -4.93 -6.39
C LEU A 65 10.60 -5.29 -5.57
N ASP A 66 11.34 -6.32 -5.99
CA ASP A 66 12.63 -6.70 -5.43
C ASP A 66 13.71 -5.76 -5.95
N VAL A 67 13.60 -4.50 -5.52
CA VAL A 67 14.56 -3.47 -5.85
C VAL A 67 15.86 -3.78 -5.10
N ASN A 68 16.80 -4.44 -5.80
CA ASN A 68 18.13 -4.86 -5.31
C ASN A 68 18.95 -3.77 -4.60
N THR A 69 18.56 -2.50 -4.68
CA THR A 69 19.22 -1.37 -4.02
C THR A 69 18.66 -1.04 -2.63
N LEU A 70 17.51 -1.60 -2.25
CA LEU A 70 16.88 -1.30 -0.98
C LEU A 70 17.27 -2.34 0.08
N ALA A 71 17.99 -1.91 1.11
CA ALA A 71 18.40 -2.76 2.22
C ALA A 71 17.21 -3.30 3.04
N GLY A 72 17.37 -4.47 3.65
CA GLY A 72 16.36 -5.11 4.50
C GLY A 72 15.42 -6.05 3.73
N LYS A 73 14.51 -6.71 4.47
CA LYS A 73 13.55 -7.64 3.89
C LYS A 73 12.43 -6.88 3.18
N MET A 74 12.13 -7.27 1.95
CA MET A 74 11.01 -6.75 1.16
C MET A 74 9.70 -6.68 1.98
N GLU A 75 9.42 -7.74 2.73
CA GLU A 75 8.25 -7.93 3.59
C GLU A 75 8.03 -6.75 4.55
N ASN A 76 9.10 -6.22 5.15
CA ASN A 76 9.01 -5.18 6.17
C ASN A 76 8.65 -3.82 5.57
N ARG A 77 8.88 -3.64 4.27
CA ARG A 77 8.52 -2.43 3.53
C ARG A 77 7.10 -2.48 2.96
N MET A 78 6.41 -3.60 3.12
CA MET A 78 5.05 -3.77 2.59
C MET A 78 4.03 -3.10 3.50
N LEU A 79 2.99 -2.56 2.88
CA LEU A 79 1.79 -2.02 3.50
C LEU A 79 0.58 -2.59 2.74
N THR A 80 -0.32 -3.26 3.44
CA THR A 80 -1.60 -3.70 2.88
C THR A 80 -2.72 -2.99 3.63
N VAL A 81 -3.46 -2.13 2.93
CA VAL A 81 -4.67 -1.50 3.45
C VAL A 81 -5.86 -2.37 3.08
N VAL A 82 -6.60 -2.81 4.09
CA VAL A 82 -7.81 -3.61 3.92
C VAL A 82 -9.00 -2.67 4.05
N SER A 83 -9.82 -2.61 3.01
CA SER A 83 -10.99 -1.74 2.97
C SER A 83 -12.23 -2.51 2.56
N GLY A 84 -13.41 -2.03 2.91
CA GLY A 84 -14.66 -2.64 2.47
C GLY A 84 -15.88 -1.92 3.00
N MET A 85 -16.99 -2.05 2.29
CA MET A 85 -18.28 -1.52 2.75
C MET A 85 -18.83 -2.32 3.93
N ASP A 86 -18.53 -3.62 3.98
CA ASP A 86 -18.95 -4.56 5.02
C ASP A 86 -17.89 -5.66 5.23
N MET A 87 -18.21 -6.68 6.03
CA MET A 87 -17.29 -7.77 6.38
C MET A 87 -17.10 -8.82 5.26
N VAL A 88 -17.86 -8.71 4.16
CA VAL A 88 -17.86 -9.64 3.03
C VAL A 88 -17.16 -9.00 1.83
N ASN A 89 -17.50 -7.76 1.52
CA ASN A 89 -17.01 -7.00 0.38
C ASN A 89 -15.67 -6.31 0.71
N ILE A 90 -14.62 -7.12 0.81
CA ILE A 90 -13.26 -6.67 1.19
C ILE A 90 -12.37 -6.50 -0.05
N THR A 91 -11.71 -5.36 -0.12
CA THR A 91 -10.67 -4.99 -1.09
C THR A 91 -9.33 -4.85 -0.37
N TYR A 92 -8.25 -5.19 -1.08
CA TYR A 92 -6.88 -5.08 -0.58
C TYR A 92 -6.11 -4.12 -1.48
N LEU A 93 -5.61 -3.04 -0.89
CA LEU A 93 -4.70 -2.13 -1.57
C LEU A 93 -3.28 -2.41 -1.08
N ASN A 94 -2.38 -2.74 -2.00
CA ASN A 94 -1.02 -3.13 -1.67
C ASN A 94 -0.03 -2.05 -2.09
N PHE A 95 0.84 -1.69 -1.16
CA PHE A 95 1.88 -0.69 -1.33
C PHE A 95 3.21 -1.19 -0.78
N MET A 96 4.32 -0.67 -1.31
CA MET A 96 5.66 -0.87 -0.77
C MET A 96 6.32 0.48 -0.58
N ALA A 97 6.76 0.76 0.63
CA ALA A 97 7.56 1.93 0.96
C ALA A 97 9.03 1.72 0.53
N PHE A 98 9.77 2.82 0.40
CA PHE A 98 11.22 2.75 0.19
C PHE A 98 12.00 2.48 1.49
N GLN A 99 11.37 2.69 2.64
CA GLN A 99 11.96 2.50 3.98
C GLN A 99 10.98 1.71 4.85
N GLU A 100 11.51 0.83 5.70
CA GLU A 100 10.73 -0.04 6.60
C GLU A 100 9.94 0.80 7.62
N GLU A 101 10.57 1.84 8.16
CA GLU A 101 10.00 2.73 9.17
C GLU A 101 8.75 3.42 8.65
N ILE A 102 8.77 3.84 7.37
CA ILE A 102 7.62 4.48 6.72
C ILE A 102 6.46 3.48 6.59
N ALA A 103 6.71 2.24 6.14
CA ALA A 103 5.64 1.25 6.00
C ALA A 103 4.99 0.93 7.36
N LYS A 104 5.80 0.86 8.41
CA LYS A 104 5.34 0.63 9.78
C LYS A 104 4.50 1.80 10.31
N GLU A 105 5.01 3.03 10.21
CA GLU A 105 4.28 4.24 10.63
C GLU A 105 2.91 4.32 9.95
N TRP A 106 2.86 4.08 8.64
CA TRP A 106 1.60 4.11 7.89
C TRP A 106 0.60 3.03 8.35
N ALA A 107 1.05 1.82 8.68
CA ALA A 107 0.17 0.78 9.20
C ALA A 107 -0.36 1.11 10.61
N GLU A 108 0.48 1.74 11.46
CA GLU A 108 0.09 2.12 12.82
C GLU A 108 -0.83 3.34 12.85
N GLU A 109 -0.62 4.33 11.99
CA GLU A 109 -1.40 5.58 12.00
C GLU A 109 -2.72 5.46 11.24
N LEU A 110 -2.80 4.66 10.15
CA LEU A 110 -4.05 4.51 9.38
C LEU A 110 -5.19 3.84 10.14
N PHE A 111 -4.88 3.11 11.23
CA PHE A 111 -5.84 2.33 11.99
C PHE A 111 -6.05 2.83 13.43
N LYS A 112 -5.41 3.93 13.82
CA LYS A 112 -5.67 4.59 15.11
C LYS A 112 -6.98 5.36 15.10
#